data_AF-A0A6B1CLR7-F1
#
_entry.id   AF-A0A6B1CLR7-F1
#
_cell.length_a   1.000
_cell.length_b   1.000
_cell.length_c   1.000
_cell.angle_alpha   90.00
_cell.angle_beta   90.00
_cell.angle_gamma   90.00
#
_symmetry.space_group_name_H-M   'P 1'
#
loop_
_entity.id
_entity.type
_entity.pdbx_description
1 polymer ?
#
loop_
_entity_poly.entity_id
_entity_poly.type
_entity_poly.pdbx_seq_one_letter_code
_entity_poly.pdbx_strand_id
1 'polypeptide(L)'
;MLLRYLTSIRAFHTLKSTPLNQTKKKTLSPLTQSVIPKDIRPAYPDATPAAAVRSKLVELLGLEEVPAAIEYTIEGRQEEDGLCTTRIRYENSLGETVPGILTVPREESVHQRPGIVCVPGTGGTADEIAHPRFSMERKLMGWARELARRGFATLAISPKGCEMRRSSLAEWATENKLLVPYGRTQMGVLVEETLKGARLLAATPGIDPNRIGLTGMSLGGNATWYAMACAPWIWAGVPVCGGVGSMARVIHHTAADHTADRHSAYYFIPHLLRHFDHAAIVAACMPPRPFMMIAPTEDEDMPREGVDELIPVVSEAYAEAGCPERFQVRQPEGNHAFLVEYFEWMADWFRLASRS
;
A
#
# COMPACT_ATOMS: atom_id res chain seq x y z
N MET A 1 44.64 -70.37 20.75
CA MET A 1 45.41 -69.44 19.87
C MET A 1 44.39 -68.73 18.99
N LEU A 2 44.37 -67.39 19.04
CA LEU A 2 43.34 -66.49 18.46
C LEU A 2 42.81 -66.91 17.08
N LEU A 3 41.50 -66.79 16.85
CA LEU A 3 40.94 -66.20 15.61
C LEU A 3 39.43 -65.87 15.74
N ARG A 4 39.02 -64.79 15.06
CA ARG A 4 37.66 -64.19 14.98
C ARG A 4 36.72 -64.97 14.06
N TYR A 5 35.41 -64.98 14.34
CA TYR A 5 34.27 -65.15 13.40
C TYR A 5 33.00 -64.53 14.07
N LEU A 6 32.47 -63.38 13.62
CA LEU A 6 31.42 -63.17 12.60
C LEU A 6 30.00 -63.69 12.95
N THR A 7 29.03 -62.75 13.05
CA THR A 7 27.60 -62.81 12.62
C THR A 7 26.68 -63.86 13.29
N SER A 8 25.39 -63.68 13.63
CA SER A 8 24.36 -62.64 13.44
C SER A 8 23.05 -63.12 14.14
N ILE A 9 22.21 -62.17 14.58
CA ILE A 9 20.71 -62.19 14.56
C ILE A 9 19.88 -63.03 15.57
N ARG A 10 18.94 -62.28 16.22
CA ARG A 10 17.61 -62.61 16.79
C ARG A 10 17.56 -63.56 18.02
N ALA A 11 16.69 -63.41 19.00
CA ALA A 11 15.55 -62.52 19.27
C ALA A 11 15.11 -62.70 20.75
N PHE A 12 14.09 -61.91 21.14
CA PHE A 12 13.21 -62.04 22.30
C PHE A 12 13.69 -61.42 23.62
N HIS A 13 13.12 -60.25 23.94
CA HIS A 13 12.41 -60.04 25.21
C HIS A 13 11.21 -59.10 25.01
N THR A 14 10.04 -59.74 25.00
CA THR A 14 8.76 -59.35 25.62
C THR A 14 8.46 -57.88 25.95
N LEU A 15 7.44 -57.39 25.24
CA LEU A 15 6.62 -56.22 25.53
C LEU A 15 6.00 -56.26 26.94
N LYS A 16 6.08 -55.15 27.67
CA LYS A 16 5.04 -54.72 28.61
C LYS A 16 4.59 -53.32 28.22
N SER A 17 3.31 -53.24 27.90
CA SER A 17 2.54 -52.06 27.50
C SER A 17 2.32 -51.11 28.68
N THR A 18 2.72 -49.85 28.52
CA THR A 18 2.30 -48.75 29.40
C THR A 18 1.08 -48.07 28.75
N PRO A 19 -0.04 -47.85 29.45
CA PRO A 19 -1.22 -47.25 28.83
C PRO A 19 -1.00 -45.75 28.56
N LEU A 20 -1.14 -45.36 27.29
CA LEU A 20 -1.53 -44.01 26.91
C LEU A 20 -2.97 -43.79 27.39
N ASN A 21 -3.18 -42.93 28.40
CA ASN A 21 -4.27 -41.96 28.44
C ASN A 21 -4.33 -41.29 29.81
N GLN A 22 -3.82 -40.05 29.87
CA GLN A 22 -4.53 -39.00 30.59
C GLN A 22 -4.57 -37.79 29.67
N THR A 23 -5.70 -37.67 28.99
CA THR A 23 -6.17 -36.45 28.35
C THR A 23 -6.16 -35.33 29.38
N LYS A 24 -5.09 -34.55 29.42
CA LYS A 24 -5.18 -33.17 29.90
C LYS A 24 -6.15 -32.49 28.95
N LYS A 25 -7.44 -32.44 29.33
CA LYS A 25 -8.36 -31.42 28.83
C LYS A 25 -7.64 -30.10 29.07
N LYS A 26 -7.05 -29.52 28.03
CA LYS A 26 -6.77 -28.09 27.97
C LYS A 26 -8.13 -27.45 28.16
N THR A 27 -8.42 -27.03 29.38
CA THR A 27 -9.42 -26.02 29.64
C THR A 27 -9.05 -24.84 28.76
N LEU A 28 -9.78 -24.68 27.65
CA LEU A 28 -9.78 -23.43 26.90
C LEU A 28 -10.10 -22.33 27.92
N SER A 29 -9.21 -21.35 28.05
CA SER A 29 -9.49 -20.20 28.90
C SER A 29 -10.73 -19.49 28.33
N PRO A 30 -11.61 -18.94 29.18
CA PRO A 30 -12.84 -18.29 28.74
C PRO A 30 -12.61 -16.89 28.13
N LEU A 31 -11.43 -16.61 27.59
CA LEU A 31 -11.09 -15.33 26.95
C LEU A 31 -11.17 -15.44 25.43
N THR A 32 -12.32 -15.89 24.90
CA THR A 32 -12.72 -15.60 23.52
C THR A 32 -13.59 -14.34 23.47
N GLN A 33 -13.20 -13.32 24.24
CA GLN A 33 -13.76 -11.99 24.09
C GLN A 33 -12.94 -11.27 23.03
N SER A 34 -13.65 -10.60 22.11
CA SER A 34 -13.04 -9.70 21.15
C SER A 34 -12.09 -8.72 21.86
N VAL A 35 -10.96 -8.38 21.22
CA VAL A 35 -9.92 -7.51 21.80
C VAL A 35 -10.48 -6.11 22.15
N ILE A 36 -11.58 -5.71 21.49
CA ILE A 36 -12.33 -4.49 21.74
C ILE A 36 -13.85 -4.74 21.66
N PRO A 37 -14.70 -3.89 22.25
CA PRO A 37 -16.16 -4.01 22.12
C PRO A 37 -16.64 -3.91 20.66
N LYS A 38 -17.61 -4.75 20.26
CA LYS A 38 -18.16 -4.75 18.89
C LYS A 38 -18.90 -3.45 18.54
N ASP A 39 -19.44 -2.77 19.54
CA ASP A 39 -20.18 -1.52 19.43
C ASP A 39 -19.31 -0.29 19.74
N ILE A 40 -17.97 -0.44 19.75
CA ILE A 40 -17.05 0.67 20.02
C ILE A 40 -17.39 1.90 19.16
N ARG A 41 -17.35 3.06 19.79
CA ARG A 41 -17.54 4.37 19.16
C ARG A 41 -16.34 5.26 19.48
N PRO A 42 -16.02 6.23 18.61
CA PRO A 42 -14.99 7.21 18.90
C PRO A 42 -15.29 7.93 20.22
N ALA A 43 -14.32 8.00 21.12
CA ALA A 43 -14.41 8.90 22.26
C ALA A 43 -14.27 10.35 21.76
N TYR A 44 -15.13 11.25 22.25
CA TYR A 44 -15.15 12.67 21.85
C TYR A 44 -15.21 12.87 20.32
N PRO A 45 -16.32 12.50 19.67
CA PRO A 45 -16.50 12.73 18.24
C PRO A 45 -16.49 14.23 17.93
N ASP A 46 -15.77 14.60 16.89
CA ASP A 46 -15.51 15.97 16.45
C ASP A 46 -15.46 16.01 14.92
N ALA A 47 -16.64 15.89 14.31
CA ALA A 47 -16.80 15.78 12.86
C ALA A 47 -16.17 16.99 12.16
N THR A 48 -15.17 16.74 11.32
CA THR A 48 -14.47 17.82 10.62
C THR A 48 -15.26 18.25 9.38
N PRO A 49 -15.50 19.56 9.17
CA PRO A 49 -16.17 20.05 7.96
C PRO A 49 -15.39 19.66 6.71
N ALA A 50 -16.09 19.37 5.60
CA ALA A 50 -15.48 18.90 4.34
C ALA A 50 -14.28 19.75 3.89
N ALA A 51 -14.40 21.08 3.96
CA ALA A 51 -13.34 22.02 3.58
C ALA A 51 -12.05 21.91 4.43
N ALA A 52 -12.14 21.34 5.64
CA ALA A 52 -11.02 21.18 6.57
C ALA A 52 -10.50 19.73 6.66
N VAL A 53 -11.12 18.77 5.94
CA VAL A 53 -10.73 17.35 6.00
C VAL A 53 -9.27 17.15 5.59
N ARG A 54 -8.80 17.82 4.53
CA ARG A 54 -7.41 17.70 4.08
C ARG A 54 -6.41 18.17 5.12
N SER A 55 -6.60 19.37 5.68
CA SER A 55 -5.67 19.92 6.67
C SER A 55 -5.66 19.07 7.94
N LYS A 56 -6.83 18.60 8.39
CA LYS A 56 -6.93 17.66 9.51
C LYS A 56 -6.25 16.32 9.20
N LEU A 57 -6.38 15.80 7.99
CA LEU A 57 -5.70 14.56 7.59
C LEU A 57 -4.17 14.72 7.64
N VAL A 58 -3.64 15.82 7.10
CA VAL A 58 -2.20 16.14 7.15
C VAL A 58 -1.70 16.20 8.59
N GLU A 59 -2.47 16.84 9.48
CA GLU A 59 -2.19 16.89 10.92
C GLU A 59 -2.19 15.49 11.56
N LEU A 60 -3.23 14.68 11.34
CA LEU A 60 -3.35 13.34 11.92
C LEU A 60 -2.25 12.37 11.47
N LEU A 61 -1.75 12.55 10.24
CA LEU A 61 -0.64 11.76 9.73
C LEU A 61 0.72 12.22 10.28
N GLY A 62 0.80 13.43 10.84
CA GLY A 62 2.08 14.07 11.18
C GLY A 62 2.91 14.39 9.95
N LEU A 63 2.25 14.71 8.83
CA LEU A 63 2.91 14.98 7.56
C LEU A 63 3.43 16.43 7.55
N GLU A 64 4.75 16.57 7.46
CA GLU A 64 5.40 17.86 7.28
C GLU A 64 5.36 18.32 5.82
N GLU A 65 5.69 19.59 5.59
CA GLU A 65 5.77 20.14 4.23
C GLU A 65 6.84 19.39 3.42
N VAL A 66 6.43 18.82 2.29
CA VAL A 66 7.34 18.14 1.36
C VAL A 66 7.99 19.19 0.45
N PRO A 67 9.32 19.38 0.51
CA PRO A 67 9.99 20.43 -0.25
C PRO A 67 9.85 20.20 -1.76
N ALA A 68 9.83 21.30 -2.52
CA ALA A 68 9.68 21.23 -3.97
C ALA A 68 10.89 20.58 -4.66
N ALA A 69 12.09 20.81 -4.12
CA ALA A 69 13.32 20.18 -4.55
C ALA A 69 13.73 19.11 -3.54
N ILE A 70 13.97 17.89 -4.03
CA ILE A 70 14.42 16.76 -3.22
C ILE A 70 15.86 16.45 -3.60
N GLU A 71 16.74 16.39 -2.60
CA GLU A 71 18.09 15.89 -2.79
C GLU A 71 18.07 14.37 -2.96
N TYR A 72 18.84 13.88 -3.94
CA TYR A 72 18.96 12.46 -4.19
C TYR A 72 20.34 12.15 -4.78
N THR A 73 20.75 10.89 -4.65
CA THR A 73 21.98 10.37 -5.24
C THR A 73 21.64 9.42 -6.39
N ILE A 74 22.49 9.39 -7.42
CA ILE A 74 22.41 8.46 -8.54
C ILE A 74 23.46 7.37 -8.33
N GLU A 75 23.05 6.12 -8.35
CA GLU A 75 23.96 4.97 -8.19
C GLU A 75 24.40 4.34 -9.50
N GLY A 76 23.56 4.48 -10.53
CA GLY A 76 23.82 3.85 -11.81
C GLY A 76 22.68 4.06 -12.78
N ARG A 77 23.03 4.01 -14.06
CA ARG A 77 22.11 4.13 -15.18
C ARG A 77 22.32 2.96 -16.13
N GLN A 78 21.23 2.43 -16.65
CA GLN A 78 21.23 1.33 -17.60
C GLN A 78 20.25 1.65 -18.73
N GLU A 79 20.61 1.26 -19.94
CA GLU A 79 19.77 1.42 -21.13
C GLU A 79 19.55 0.06 -21.77
N GLU A 80 18.29 -0.35 -21.84
CA GLU A 80 17.87 -1.64 -22.39
C GLU A 80 16.40 -1.58 -22.80
N ASP A 81 16.00 -2.39 -23.79
CA ASP A 81 14.62 -2.48 -24.30
C ASP A 81 13.95 -1.14 -24.66
N GLY A 82 14.72 -0.15 -25.11
CA GLY A 82 14.19 1.19 -25.42
C GLY A 82 13.83 2.03 -24.19
N LEU A 83 14.27 1.62 -23.00
CA LEU A 83 14.09 2.35 -21.74
C LEU A 83 15.45 2.74 -21.14
N CYS A 84 15.47 3.87 -20.44
CA CYS A 84 16.56 4.29 -19.57
C CYS A 84 16.12 4.12 -18.12
N THR A 85 16.79 3.25 -17.37
CA THR A 85 16.58 3.06 -15.93
C THR A 85 17.71 3.71 -15.14
N THR A 86 17.39 4.45 -14.09
CA THR A 86 18.34 5.11 -13.20
C THR A 86 18.01 4.74 -11.76
N ARG A 87 18.98 4.11 -11.07
CA ARG A 87 18.87 3.83 -9.63
C ARG A 87 19.17 5.09 -8.85
N ILE A 88 18.26 5.47 -7.96
CA ILE A 88 18.36 6.65 -7.12
C ILE A 88 18.10 6.33 -5.66
N ARG A 89 18.60 7.18 -4.77
CA ARG A 89 18.29 7.17 -3.33
C ARG A 89 18.00 8.58 -2.84
N TYR A 90 16.99 8.74 -1.99
CA TYR A 90 16.67 9.97 -1.28
C TYR A 90 16.33 9.68 0.18
N GLU A 91 16.24 10.70 1.04
CA GLU A 91 15.98 10.51 2.47
C GLU A 91 14.55 10.92 2.89
N ASN A 92 13.97 10.17 3.80
CA ASN A 92 12.72 10.54 4.49
C ASN A 92 13.01 11.45 5.71
N SER A 93 11.97 11.96 6.37
CA SER A 93 12.09 12.85 7.53
C SER A 93 12.73 12.20 8.76
N LEU A 94 12.87 10.87 8.78
CA LEU A 94 13.51 10.11 9.84
C LEU A 94 15.00 9.84 9.58
N GLY A 95 15.56 10.40 8.49
CA GLY A 95 16.93 10.18 8.07
C GLY A 95 17.18 8.80 7.45
N GLU A 96 16.11 8.14 6.98
CA GLU A 96 16.23 6.83 6.34
C GLU A 96 16.27 6.94 4.84
N THR A 97 17.12 6.11 4.23
CA THR A 97 17.26 6.03 2.78
C THR A 97 16.07 5.29 2.14
N VAL A 98 15.47 5.94 1.16
CA VAL A 98 14.44 5.40 0.26
C VAL A 98 15.08 5.11 -1.10
N PRO A 99 15.23 3.83 -1.47
CA PRO A 99 15.72 3.46 -2.80
C PRO A 99 14.61 3.57 -3.84
N GLY A 100 14.98 3.97 -5.05
CA GLY A 100 14.06 4.04 -6.17
C GLY A 100 14.71 3.76 -7.52
N ILE A 101 13.89 3.45 -8.51
CA ILE A 101 14.28 3.18 -9.89
C ILE A 101 13.42 4.06 -10.79
N LEU A 102 14.05 5.13 -11.30
CA LEU A 102 13.46 6.00 -12.31
C LEU A 102 13.59 5.32 -13.68
N THR A 103 12.48 5.12 -14.37
CA THR A 103 12.43 4.52 -15.71
C THR A 103 11.78 5.49 -16.67
N VAL A 104 12.49 5.82 -17.75
CA VAL A 104 12.03 6.78 -18.77
C VAL A 104 12.16 6.16 -20.16
N PRO A 105 11.13 6.25 -21.01
CA PRO A 105 11.20 5.81 -22.41
C PRO A 105 12.26 6.59 -23.18
N ARG A 106 13.01 5.91 -24.06
CA ARG A 106 14.07 6.54 -24.83
C ARG A 106 13.56 7.51 -25.89
N GLU A 107 12.35 7.30 -26.42
CA GLU A 107 11.82 8.14 -27.50
C GLU A 107 11.83 9.63 -27.10
N GLU A 108 12.64 10.41 -27.82
CA GLU A 108 12.82 11.85 -27.61
C GLU A 108 11.62 12.68 -28.12
N SER A 109 10.72 12.07 -28.91
CA SER A 109 9.60 12.72 -29.58
C SER A 109 8.48 13.19 -28.63
N VAL A 110 8.39 12.61 -27.42
CA VAL A 110 7.39 13.01 -26.42
C VAL A 110 8.03 13.95 -25.40
N HIS A 111 7.86 15.25 -25.64
CA HIS A 111 8.09 16.28 -24.63
C HIS A 111 6.92 16.28 -23.63
N GLN A 112 7.22 16.43 -22.33
CA GLN A 112 6.23 16.54 -21.24
C GLN A 112 5.31 15.31 -21.06
N ARG A 113 5.92 14.13 -20.85
CA ARG A 113 5.17 12.90 -20.56
C ARG A 113 4.64 12.87 -19.10
N PRO A 114 3.53 12.18 -18.82
CA PRO A 114 3.08 12.01 -17.44
C PRO A 114 4.07 11.15 -16.66
N GLY A 115 4.22 11.47 -15.38
CA GLY A 115 5.05 10.72 -14.43
C GLY A 115 4.18 9.92 -13.46
N ILE A 116 4.45 8.64 -13.25
CA ILE A 116 3.74 7.80 -12.27
C ILE A 116 4.70 7.29 -11.19
N VAL A 117 4.44 7.62 -9.92
CA VAL A 117 5.11 6.97 -8.79
C VAL A 117 4.44 5.62 -8.53
N CYS A 118 5.26 4.58 -8.47
CA CYS A 118 4.85 3.18 -8.38
C CYS A 118 5.31 2.61 -7.03
N VAL A 119 4.37 2.19 -6.19
CA VAL A 119 4.66 1.71 -4.83
C VAL A 119 4.27 0.23 -4.68
N PRO A 120 5.18 -0.65 -4.24
CA PRO A 120 4.89 -2.07 -4.07
C PRO A 120 4.01 -2.35 -2.83
N GLY A 121 3.49 -3.58 -2.75
CA GLY A 121 2.93 -4.09 -1.50
C GLY A 121 4.00 -4.41 -0.45
N THR A 122 3.57 -4.78 0.75
CA THR A 122 4.44 -5.04 1.91
C THR A 122 5.58 -6.02 1.60
N GLY A 123 5.32 -7.08 0.82
CA GLY A 123 6.34 -8.06 0.48
C GLY A 123 7.21 -7.70 -0.72
N GLY A 124 7.09 -6.51 -1.32
CA GLY A 124 7.74 -6.18 -2.59
C GLY A 124 8.71 -5.00 -2.56
N THR A 125 9.40 -4.78 -3.68
CA THR A 125 10.49 -3.81 -3.80
C THR A 125 10.45 -3.02 -5.11
N ALA A 126 11.20 -1.93 -5.20
CA ALA A 126 11.40 -1.19 -6.44
C ALA A 126 11.96 -2.09 -7.56
N ASP A 127 12.98 -2.92 -7.27
CA ASP A 127 13.57 -3.83 -8.26
C ASP A 127 12.55 -4.86 -8.79
N GLU A 128 11.65 -5.36 -7.94
CA GLU A 128 10.61 -6.31 -8.35
C GLU A 128 9.59 -5.66 -9.30
N ILE A 129 9.13 -4.46 -8.98
CA ILE A 129 8.10 -3.78 -9.79
C ILE A 129 8.68 -3.10 -11.03
N ALA A 130 9.98 -2.77 -11.03
CA ALA A 130 10.73 -2.28 -12.19
C ALA A 130 11.49 -3.39 -12.94
N HIS A 131 11.25 -4.65 -12.60
CA HIS A 131 11.93 -5.81 -13.17
C HIS A 131 11.80 -5.85 -14.72
N PRO A 132 12.84 -6.30 -15.46
CA PRO A 132 12.81 -6.34 -16.93
C PRO A 132 11.66 -7.13 -17.54
N ARG A 133 11.32 -8.25 -16.92
CA ARG A 133 10.19 -9.12 -17.31
C ARG A 133 8.90 -8.63 -16.66
N PHE A 134 7.87 -8.41 -17.48
CA PHE A 134 6.49 -8.23 -17.04
C PHE A 134 5.78 -9.58 -17.03
N SER A 135 5.59 -10.15 -15.84
CA SER A 135 5.02 -11.49 -15.69
C SER A 135 4.38 -11.70 -14.34
N MET A 136 3.33 -12.51 -14.33
CA MET A 136 2.76 -13.03 -13.09
C MET A 136 3.59 -14.21 -12.59
N GLU A 137 4.26 -14.05 -11.46
CA GLU A 137 4.87 -15.15 -10.71
C GLU A 137 4.04 -15.39 -9.44
N ARG A 138 4.65 -15.31 -8.25
CA ARG A 138 3.88 -15.21 -6.98
C ARG A 138 3.14 -13.87 -6.87
N LYS A 139 3.64 -12.85 -7.55
CA LYS A 139 3.13 -11.47 -7.61
C LYS A 139 3.43 -10.92 -9.00
N LEU A 140 2.71 -9.89 -9.42
CA LEU A 140 2.96 -9.24 -10.71
C LEU A 140 4.29 -8.48 -10.66
N MET A 141 5.24 -8.89 -11.49
CA MET A 141 6.58 -8.28 -11.59
C MET A 141 6.65 -7.34 -12.79
N GLY A 142 7.54 -6.35 -12.72
CA GLY A 142 7.87 -5.48 -13.86
C GLY A 142 6.78 -4.50 -14.31
N TRP A 143 5.69 -4.36 -13.56
CA TRP A 143 4.55 -3.52 -13.96
C TRP A 143 4.88 -2.01 -14.01
N ALA A 144 5.81 -1.50 -13.19
CA ALA A 144 6.25 -0.11 -13.29
C ALA A 144 7.03 0.10 -14.59
N ARG A 145 7.91 -0.85 -14.95
CA ARG A 145 8.62 -0.83 -16.22
C ARG A 145 7.68 -0.98 -17.42
N GLU A 146 6.63 -1.78 -17.28
CA GLU A 146 5.61 -1.95 -18.31
C GLU A 146 4.78 -0.68 -18.53
N LEU A 147 4.43 0.05 -17.46
CA LEU A 147 3.88 1.41 -17.59
C LEU A 147 4.85 2.31 -18.37
N ALA A 148 6.16 2.22 -18.10
CA ALA A 148 7.12 2.99 -18.86
C ALA A 148 7.10 2.63 -20.36
N ARG A 149 7.04 1.34 -20.72
CA ARG A 149 6.87 0.92 -22.13
C ARG A 149 5.61 1.51 -22.80
N ARG A 150 4.60 1.87 -22.02
CA ARG A 150 3.35 2.51 -22.49
C ARG A 150 3.43 4.04 -22.58
N GLY A 151 4.62 4.62 -22.46
CA GLY A 151 4.88 6.05 -22.68
C GLY A 151 4.86 6.90 -21.41
N PHE A 152 4.66 6.31 -20.24
CA PHE A 152 4.79 7.01 -18.96
C PHE A 152 6.27 7.10 -18.54
N ALA A 153 6.65 8.12 -17.79
CA ALA A 153 7.84 8.02 -16.95
C ALA A 153 7.42 7.44 -15.60
N THR A 154 8.21 6.56 -15.01
CA THR A 154 7.85 5.92 -13.74
C THR A 154 8.95 6.01 -12.72
N LEU A 155 8.59 6.22 -11.45
CA LEU A 155 9.50 6.04 -10.33
C LEU A 155 8.98 4.92 -9.43
N ALA A 156 9.62 3.75 -9.48
CA ALA A 156 9.40 2.68 -8.53
C ALA A 156 10.17 2.97 -7.24
N ILE A 157 9.54 2.86 -6.06
CA ILE A 157 10.22 3.08 -4.77
C ILE A 157 10.08 1.85 -3.85
N SER A 158 11.03 1.64 -2.94
CA SER A 158 10.85 0.70 -1.82
C SER A 158 10.57 1.49 -0.53
N PRO A 159 9.30 1.63 -0.13
CA PRO A 159 8.92 2.46 0.99
C PRO A 159 9.21 1.76 2.33
N LYS A 160 9.24 2.50 3.44
CA LYS A 160 9.63 2.00 4.76
C LYS A 160 8.89 0.73 5.23
N GLY A 161 7.61 0.62 4.89
CA GLY A 161 6.77 -0.52 5.29
C GLY A 161 7.01 -1.81 4.49
N CYS A 162 7.82 -1.78 3.42
CA CYS A 162 8.13 -2.99 2.67
C CYS A 162 9.10 -3.90 3.43
N GLU A 163 9.14 -5.19 3.12
CA GLU A 163 9.86 -6.22 3.87
C GLU A 163 11.34 -5.89 4.04
N MET A 164 11.98 -5.37 2.98
CA MET A 164 13.39 -4.95 3.00
C MET A 164 13.67 -3.75 3.92
N ARG A 165 12.64 -2.98 4.34
CA ARG A 165 12.78 -1.78 5.19
C ARG A 165 12.04 -1.84 6.53
N ARG A 166 11.19 -2.85 6.78
CA ARG A 166 10.49 -3.01 8.07
C ARG A 166 11.25 -3.84 9.12
N SER A 167 12.42 -4.40 8.77
CA SER A 167 13.27 -5.27 9.60
C SER A 167 12.55 -6.51 10.17
N SER A 168 11.67 -6.36 11.17
CA SER A 168 10.79 -7.42 11.68
C SER A 168 9.39 -6.87 12.03
N LEU A 169 8.39 -7.76 12.11
CA LEU A 169 7.03 -7.37 12.54
C LEU A 169 7.01 -6.75 13.95
N ALA A 170 7.86 -7.23 14.85
CA ALA A 170 7.93 -6.75 16.23
C ALA A 170 8.57 -5.35 16.31
N GLU A 171 9.64 -5.10 15.56
CA GLU A 171 10.27 -3.78 15.47
C GLU A 171 9.35 -2.79 14.78
N TRP A 172 8.68 -3.19 13.70
CA TRP A 172 7.69 -2.38 13.02
C TRP A 172 6.54 -1.97 13.95
N ALA A 173 6.00 -2.90 14.75
CA ALA A 173 4.98 -2.57 15.75
C ALA A 173 5.52 -1.67 16.87
N THR A 174 6.80 -1.84 17.26
CA THR A 174 7.45 -1.02 18.28
C THR A 174 7.66 0.41 17.79
N GLU A 175 8.11 0.59 16.56
CA GLU A 175 8.24 1.90 15.94
C GLU A 175 6.92 2.66 15.92
N ASN A 176 5.81 2.02 15.51
CA ASN A 176 4.51 2.68 15.54
C ASN A 176 4.16 3.16 16.95
N LYS A 177 4.39 2.33 17.98
CA LYS A 177 4.16 2.72 19.38
C LYS A 177 4.99 3.93 19.80
N LEU A 178 6.20 4.08 19.24
CA LEU A 178 7.11 5.19 19.56
C LEU A 178 6.82 6.46 18.74
N LEU A 179 6.32 6.33 17.50
CA LEU A 179 5.98 7.48 16.65
C LEU A 179 4.71 8.20 17.09
N VAL A 180 3.68 7.45 17.50
CA VAL A 180 2.34 7.98 17.80
C VAL A 180 2.35 9.10 18.86
N PRO A 181 3.08 9.00 19.99
CA PRO A 181 3.16 10.09 20.98
C PRO A 181 3.76 11.40 20.45
N TYR A 182 4.55 11.35 19.38
CA TYR A 182 5.10 12.54 18.71
C TYR A 182 4.15 13.09 17.62
N GLY A 183 2.93 12.55 17.51
CA GLY A 183 1.99 12.93 16.46
C GLY A 183 2.40 12.44 15.07
N ARG A 184 3.33 11.47 14.98
CA ARG A 184 3.75 10.85 13.71
C ARG A 184 3.12 9.48 13.56
N THR A 185 2.83 9.11 12.32
CA THR A 185 2.31 7.79 11.98
C THR A 185 3.18 7.12 10.93
N GLN A 186 3.21 5.78 10.90
CA GLN A 186 3.89 5.06 9.82
C GLN A 186 3.29 5.39 8.45
N MET A 187 1.98 5.60 8.37
CA MET A 187 1.34 6.08 7.14
C MET A 187 1.83 7.47 6.73
N GLY A 188 2.01 8.39 7.67
CA GLY A 188 2.56 9.71 7.39
C GLY A 188 3.95 9.64 6.76
N VAL A 189 4.81 8.74 7.25
CA VAL A 189 6.13 8.48 6.64
C VAL A 189 5.98 7.87 5.23
N LEU A 190 5.09 6.89 5.04
CA LEU A 190 4.83 6.31 3.70
C LEU A 190 4.32 7.36 2.69
N VAL A 191 3.43 8.25 3.14
CA VAL A 191 2.92 9.38 2.35
C VAL A 191 4.04 10.34 2.00
N GLU A 192 4.86 10.72 2.98
CA GLU A 192 6.02 11.58 2.79
C GLU A 192 6.97 11.01 1.74
N GLU A 193 7.36 9.73 1.88
CA GLU A 193 8.24 9.04 0.94
C GLU A 193 7.67 9.02 -0.48
N THR A 194 6.37 8.77 -0.61
CA THR A 194 5.65 8.76 -1.90
C THR A 194 5.62 10.15 -2.54
N LEU A 195 5.33 11.20 -1.76
CA LEU A 195 5.28 12.58 -2.22
C LEU A 195 6.67 13.12 -2.59
N LYS A 196 7.71 12.75 -1.84
CA LYS A 196 9.11 13.04 -2.21
C LYS A 196 9.47 12.39 -3.54
N GLY A 197 9.08 11.13 -3.74
CA GLY A 197 9.20 10.46 -5.03
C GLY A 197 8.47 11.21 -6.17
N ALA A 198 7.27 11.71 -5.90
CA ALA A 198 6.50 12.48 -6.86
C ALA A 198 7.16 13.83 -7.21
N ARG A 199 7.80 14.52 -6.24
CA ARG A 199 8.60 15.73 -6.49
C ARG A 199 9.84 15.45 -7.33
N LEU A 200 10.57 14.38 -7.05
CA LEU A 200 11.71 13.92 -7.85
C LEU A 200 11.29 13.67 -9.30
N LEU A 201 10.17 12.97 -9.49
CA LEU A 201 9.63 12.69 -10.81
C LEU A 201 9.20 13.98 -11.53
N ALA A 202 8.51 14.89 -10.84
CA ALA A 202 8.11 16.19 -11.39
C ALA A 202 9.30 17.06 -11.83
N ALA A 203 10.45 16.95 -11.15
CA ALA A 203 11.67 17.69 -11.45
C ALA A 203 12.54 17.04 -12.54
N THR A 204 12.19 15.83 -12.99
CA THR A 204 12.98 15.11 -14.00
C THR A 204 12.74 15.70 -15.40
N PRO A 205 13.79 16.01 -16.18
CA PRO A 205 13.64 16.55 -17.53
C PRO A 205 12.73 15.70 -18.43
N GLY A 206 11.85 16.36 -19.16
CA GLY A 206 10.92 15.72 -20.10
C GLY A 206 9.62 15.20 -19.48
N ILE A 207 9.44 15.30 -18.16
CA ILE A 207 8.21 14.96 -17.45
C ILE A 207 7.35 16.22 -17.25
N ASP A 208 6.03 16.08 -17.40
CA ASP A 208 5.08 17.16 -17.08
C ASP A 208 4.84 17.22 -15.56
N PRO A 209 5.25 18.29 -14.86
CA PRO A 209 5.05 18.41 -13.41
C PRO A 209 3.57 18.50 -13.01
N ASN A 210 2.65 18.80 -13.94
CA ASN A 210 1.22 18.87 -13.69
C ASN A 210 0.50 17.53 -13.94
N ARG A 211 1.21 16.49 -14.39
CA ARG A 211 0.65 15.17 -14.70
C ARG A 211 1.39 14.07 -13.95
N ILE A 212 1.54 14.27 -12.64
CA ILE A 212 2.13 13.31 -11.72
C ILE A 212 1.04 12.47 -11.07
N GLY A 213 0.97 11.20 -11.46
CA GLY A 213 0.07 10.21 -10.90
C GLY A 213 0.73 9.31 -9.86
N LEU A 214 -0.09 8.66 -9.04
CA LEU A 214 0.34 7.71 -8.03
C LEU A 214 -0.38 6.37 -8.20
N THR A 215 0.33 5.27 -8.05
CA THR A 215 -0.27 3.94 -8.01
C THR A 215 0.52 2.99 -7.12
N GLY A 216 -0.15 1.96 -6.61
CA GLY A 216 0.49 0.90 -5.88
C GLY A 216 -0.46 -0.18 -5.42
N MET A 217 0.13 -1.26 -4.93
CA MET A 217 -0.58 -2.45 -4.44
C MET A 217 -0.54 -2.50 -2.92
N SER A 218 -1.65 -2.83 -2.25
CA SER A 218 -1.70 -3.12 -0.81
C SER A 218 -1.16 -1.94 0.04
N LEU A 219 0.01 -2.10 0.67
CA LEU A 219 0.77 -1.01 1.29
C LEU A 219 0.93 0.20 0.35
N GLY A 220 1.33 -0.04 -0.90
CA GLY A 220 1.48 1.00 -1.91
C GLY A 220 0.14 1.55 -2.40
N GLY A 221 -0.93 0.75 -2.35
CA GLY A 221 -2.28 1.22 -2.61
C GLY A 221 -2.73 2.21 -1.53
N ASN A 222 -2.46 1.90 -0.26
CA ASN A 222 -2.68 2.82 0.86
C ASN A 222 -1.89 4.12 0.69
N ALA A 223 -0.58 4.01 0.44
CA ALA A 223 0.29 5.17 0.22
C ALA A 223 -0.22 6.05 -0.94
N THR A 224 -0.73 5.44 -2.01
CA THR A 224 -1.28 6.13 -3.19
C THR A 224 -2.43 7.07 -2.82
N TRP A 225 -3.49 6.55 -2.18
CA TRP A 225 -4.67 7.36 -1.93
C TRP A 225 -4.45 8.34 -0.78
N TYR A 226 -3.73 7.97 0.29
CA TYR A 226 -3.41 8.91 1.36
C TYR A 226 -2.52 10.05 0.84
N ALA A 227 -1.50 9.77 0.02
CA ALA A 227 -0.64 10.81 -0.55
C ALA A 227 -1.41 11.74 -1.50
N MET A 228 -2.27 11.19 -2.36
CA MET A 228 -3.14 12.00 -3.20
C MET A 228 -4.11 12.86 -2.37
N ALA A 229 -4.65 12.32 -1.27
CA ALA A 229 -5.51 13.06 -0.36
C ALA A 229 -4.78 14.21 0.34
N CYS A 230 -3.50 14.05 0.69
CA CYS A 230 -2.71 15.11 1.31
C CYS A 230 -2.19 16.17 0.31
N ALA A 231 -1.91 15.79 -0.93
CA ALA A 231 -1.29 16.64 -1.92
C ALA A 231 -2.25 17.01 -3.07
N PRO A 232 -2.82 18.24 -3.08
CA PRO A 232 -3.77 18.65 -4.12
C PRO A 232 -3.16 18.79 -5.53
N TRP A 233 -1.82 18.85 -5.63
CA TRP A 233 -1.09 18.95 -6.89
C TRP A 233 -0.87 17.59 -7.58
N ILE A 234 -1.12 16.47 -6.90
CA ILE A 234 -1.10 15.14 -7.53
C ILE A 234 -2.25 15.06 -8.52
N TRP A 235 -1.97 14.64 -9.75
CA TRP A 235 -2.91 14.68 -10.85
C TRP A 235 -3.94 13.54 -10.83
N ALA A 236 -3.50 12.31 -10.60
CA ALA A 236 -4.38 11.13 -10.63
C ALA A 236 -3.89 10.02 -9.69
N GLY A 237 -4.79 9.16 -9.22
CA GLY A 237 -4.47 8.07 -8.31
C GLY A 237 -5.18 6.77 -8.67
N VAL A 238 -4.44 5.66 -8.61
CA VAL A 238 -5.00 4.31 -8.78
C VAL A 238 -4.54 3.36 -7.66
N PRO A 239 -5.19 3.35 -6.48
CA PRO A 239 -4.89 2.35 -5.46
C PRO A 239 -5.43 0.96 -5.87
N VAL A 240 -4.57 -0.06 -5.82
CA VAL A 240 -4.93 -1.48 -6.01
C VAL A 240 -4.87 -2.18 -4.66
N CYS A 241 -5.96 -2.82 -4.24
CA CYS A 241 -6.12 -3.42 -2.90
C CYS A 241 -5.68 -2.47 -1.77
N GLY A 242 -5.98 -1.18 -1.90
CA GLY A 242 -5.37 -0.11 -1.10
C GLY A 242 -6.06 0.18 0.24
N GLY A 243 -6.89 -0.73 0.76
CA GLY A 243 -7.59 -0.53 2.03
C GLY A 243 -8.58 0.65 2.07
N VAL A 244 -9.02 1.13 0.90
CA VAL A 244 -9.96 2.25 0.75
C VAL A 244 -11.40 1.72 0.92
N GLY A 245 -12.17 2.31 1.82
CA GLY A 245 -13.52 1.83 2.14
C GLY A 245 -14.00 2.39 3.48
N SER A 246 -13.70 1.69 4.57
CA SER A 246 -13.95 2.18 5.93
C SER A 246 -13.02 1.53 6.95
N MET A 247 -12.29 2.36 7.70
CA MET A 247 -11.49 1.90 8.83
C MET A 247 -12.37 1.34 9.94
N ALA A 248 -13.54 1.93 10.19
CA ALA A 248 -14.48 1.40 11.19
C ALA A 248 -14.95 -0.02 10.83
N ARG A 249 -15.24 -0.28 9.55
CA ARG A 249 -15.61 -1.62 9.07
C ARG A 249 -14.49 -2.62 9.24
N VAL A 250 -13.24 -2.26 8.91
CA VAL A 250 -12.07 -3.11 9.17
C VAL A 250 -11.97 -3.45 10.66
N ILE A 251 -12.06 -2.46 11.54
CA ILE A 251 -11.98 -2.66 12.99
C ILE A 251 -13.09 -3.59 13.49
N HIS A 252 -14.34 -3.39 13.06
CA HIS A 252 -15.46 -4.21 13.49
C HIS A 252 -15.43 -5.63 12.93
N HIS A 253 -14.97 -5.81 11.68
CA HIS A 253 -14.85 -7.13 11.04
C HIS A 253 -13.70 -7.94 11.66
N THR A 254 -12.53 -7.33 11.84
CA THR A 254 -11.38 -7.97 12.50
C THR A 254 -11.66 -8.33 13.97
N ALA A 255 -12.41 -7.48 14.68
CA ALA A 255 -12.89 -7.74 16.03
C ALA A 255 -13.91 -8.90 16.10
N ALA A 256 -14.68 -9.14 15.04
CA ALA A 256 -15.66 -10.22 14.95
C ALA A 256 -15.02 -11.57 14.62
N ASP A 257 -14.03 -11.59 13.72
CA ASP A 257 -13.43 -12.82 13.18
C ASP A 257 -12.07 -13.19 13.81
N HIS A 258 -11.61 -12.41 14.78
CA HIS A 258 -10.30 -12.59 15.43
C HIS A 258 -9.11 -12.51 14.46
N THR A 259 -9.22 -11.70 13.40
CA THR A 259 -8.20 -11.49 12.35
C THR A 259 -7.48 -10.14 12.48
N ALA A 260 -7.34 -9.63 13.72
CA ALA A 260 -6.76 -8.31 14.02
C ALA A 260 -5.29 -8.13 13.56
N ASP A 261 -4.66 -9.20 13.10
CA ASP A 261 -3.29 -9.33 12.65
C ASP A 261 -3.11 -9.20 11.12
N ARG A 262 -4.19 -8.99 10.36
CA ARG A 262 -4.13 -8.80 8.89
C ARG A 262 -3.54 -7.46 8.47
N HIS A 263 -4.07 -6.37 9.04
CA HIS A 263 -3.47 -5.05 8.86
C HIS A 263 -2.37 -4.82 9.87
N SER A 264 -1.27 -4.23 9.40
CA SER A 264 -0.21 -3.79 10.29
C SER A 264 -0.53 -2.41 10.88
N ALA A 265 0.26 -1.99 11.87
CA ALA A 265 0.01 -0.79 12.65
C ALA A 265 -0.11 0.50 11.81
N TYR A 266 0.51 0.53 10.63
CA TYR A 266 0.43 1.65 9.69
C TYR A 266 -1.00 1.99 9.24
N TYR A 267 -1.90 1.01 9.17
CA TYR A 267 -3.27 1.23 8.70
C TYR A 267 -4.08 2.04 9.71
N PHE A 268 -3.81 1.86 11.00
CA PHE A 268 -4.62 2.41 12.09
C PHE A 268 -4.12 3.81 12.49
N ILE A 269 -4.68 4.83 11.85
CA ILE A 269 -4.35 6.23 12.14
C ILE A 269 -5.00 6.68 13.46
N PRO A 270 -4.22 7.09 14.47
CA PRO A 270 -4.77 7.59 15.73
C PRO A 270 -5.78 8.71 15.50
N HIS A 271 -6.90 8.67 16.20
CA HIS A 271 -7.96 9.70 16.20
C HIS A 271 -8.70 9.92 14.87
N LEU A 272 -8.37 9.22 13.78
CA LEU A 272 -9.04 9.41 12.47
C LEU A 272 -10.57 9.35 12.59
N LEU A 273 -11.09 8.25 13.17
CA LEU A 273 -12.52 8.01 13.33
C LEU A 273 -13.24 9.02 14.26
N ARG A 274 -12.51 9.87 15.00
CA ARG A 274 -13.15 10.99 15.73
C ARG A 274 -13.63 12.07 14.77
N HIS A 275 -12.96 12.22 13.63
CA HIS A 275 -13.13 13.31 12.70
C HIS A 275 -13.86 12.89 11.42
N PHE A 276 -13.49 11.73 10.87
CA PHE A 276 -14.03 11.19 9.63
C PHE A 276 -13.58 9.73 9.41
N ASP A 277 -14.15 9.09 8.39
CA ASP A 277 -13.67 7.82 7.83
C ASP A 277 -13.28 8.00 6.35
N HIS A 278 -12.77 6.96 5.71
CA HIS A 278 -12.17 6.98 4.36
C HIS A 278 -13.07 7.65 3.31
N ALA A 279 -14.38 7.37 3.32
CA ALA A 279 -15.32 7.96 2.34
C ALA A 279 -15.32 9.50 2.36
N ALA A 280 -15.32 10.11 3.56
CA ALA A 280 -15.29 11.57 3.69
C ALA A 280 -13.94 12.16 3.26
N ILE A 281 -12.83 11.43 3.47
CA ILE A 281 -11.52 11.83 2.96
C ILE A 281 -11.52 11.83 1.43
N VAL A 282 -11.97 10.74 0.81
CA VAL A 282 -11.96 10.62 -0.65
C VAL A 282 -12.89 11.68 -1.28
N ALA A 283 -14.10 11.84 -0.74
CA ALA A 283 -15.07 12.82 -1.21
C ALA A 283 -14.58 14.27 -1.08
N ALA A 284 -13.94 14.63 0.03
CA ALA A 284 -13.46 16.00 0.25
C ALA A 284 -12.14 16.30 -0.47
N CYS A 285 -11.29 15.29 -0.69
CA CYS A 285 -9.91 15.53 -1.12
C CYS A 285 -9.64 15.15 -2.59
N MET A 286 -10.38 14.23 -3.21
CA MET A 286 -10.06 13.77 -4.57
C MET A 286 -10.64 14.63 -5.70
N PRO A 287 -11.93 15.02 -5.68
CA PRO A 287 -12.50 15.84 -6.75
C PRO A 287 -11.72 17.14 -7.00
N PRO A 288 -11.62 17.60 -8.26
CA PRO A 288 -12.14 17.00 -9.49
C PRO A 288 -11.12 16.07 -10.18
N ARG A 289 -10.15 15.52 -9.44
CA ARG A 289 -8.99 14.82 -10.00
C ARG A 289 -9.33 13.36 -10.30
N PRO A 290 -8.83 12.75 -11.40
CA PRO A 290 -9.09 11.35 -11.73
C PRO A 290 -8.65 10.38 -10.63
N PHE A 291 -9.59 9.62 -10.08
CA PHE A 291 -9.34 8.62 -9.04
C PHE A 291 -10.09 7.32 -9.37
N MET A 292 -9.35 6.22 -9.52
CA MET A 292 -9.94 4.89 -9.69
C MET A 292 -9.39 3.95 -8.63
N MET A 293 -10.25 3.27 -7.87
CA MET A 293 -9.81 2.20 -6.97
C MET A 293 -10.13 0.81 -7.53
N ILE A 294 -9.22 -0.14 -7.31
CA ILE A 294 -9.43 -1.55 -7.62
C ILE A 294 -9.45 -2.31 -6.29
N ALA A 295 -10.60 -2.85 -5.92
CA ALA A 295 -10.85 -3.49 -4.63
C ALA A 295 -11.59 -4.83 -4.86
N PRO A 296 -10.87 -5.96 -4.95
CA PRO A 296 -11.50 -7.27 -5.12
C PRO A 296 -12.52 -7.58 -4.02
N THR A 297 -13.61 -8.27 -4.34
CA THR A 297 -14.74 -8.45 -3.41
C THR A 297 -14.45 -9.40 -2.25
N GLU A 298 -13.44 -10.25 -2.38
CA GLU A 298 -12.97 -11.16 -1.31
C GLU A 298 -11.62 -10.68 -0.75
N ASP A 299 -11.26 -9.41 -0.93
CA ASP A 299 -10.10 -8.84 -0.26
C ASP A 299 -10.39 -8.74 1.25
N GLU A 300 -9.89 -9.73 1.98
CA GLU A 300 -10.02 -9.83 3.44
C GLU A 300 -9.37 -8.66 4.19
N ASP A 301 -8.51 -7.86 3.55
CA ASP A 301 -7.92 -6.65 4.13
C ASP A 301 -8.87 -5.44 4.02
N MET A 302 -9.89 -5.50 3.16
CA MET A 302 -10.92 -4.45 3.07
C MET A 302 -12.30 -5.07 2.86
N PRO A 303 -13.09 -5.27 3.94
CA PRO A 303 -14.43 -5.82 3.81
C PRO A 303 -15.26 -5.07 2.77
N ARG A 304 -15.93 -5.85 1.91
CA ARG A 304 -16.72 -5.34 0.79
C ARG A 304 -17.72 -4.28 1.23
N GLU A 305 -18.35 -4.42 2.40
CA GLU A 305 -19.33 -3.47 2.91
C GLU A 305 -18.72 -2.07 3.08
N GLY A 306 -17.44 -1.98 3.46
CA GLY A 306 -16.76 -0.69 3.56
C GLY A 306 -16.59 0.00 2.20
N VAL A 307 -16.40 -0.76 1.13
CA VAL A 307 -16.32 -0.23 -0.24
C VAL A 307 -17.70 0.16 -0.75
N ASP A 308 -18.69 -0.73 -0.55
CA ASP A 308 -20.08 -0.51 -0.98
C ASP A 308 -20.68 0.74 -0.29
N GLU A 309 -20.32 1.02 0.96
CA GLU A 309 -20.72 2.23 1.70
C GLU A 309 -20.01 3.51 1.21
N LEU A 310 -18.77 3.39 0.73
CA LEU A 310 -17.98 4.52 0.24
C LEU A 310 -18.46 5.02 -1.13
N ILE A 311 -18.83 4.10 -2.03
CA ILE A 311 -19.21 4.40 -3.42
C ILE A 311 -20.24 5.53 -3.54
N PRO A 312 -21.42 5.47 -2.89
CA PRO A 312 -22.44 6.50 -3.08
C PRO A 312 -21.96 7.89 -2.61
N VAL A 313 -21.24 7.96 -1.49
CA VAL A 313 -20.73 9.22 -0.92
C VAL A 313 -19.74 9.90 -1.86
N VAL A 314 -18.79 9.14 -2.41
CA VAL A 314 -17.77 9.69 -3.31
C VAL A 314 -18.36 10.00 -4.69
N SER A 315 -19.27 9.17 -5.19
CA SER A 315 -19.93 9.41 -6.47
C SER A 315 -20.73 10.71 -6.47
N GLU A 316 -21.43 11.01 -5.36
CA GLU A 316 -22.13 12.28 -5.17
C GLU A 316 -21.17 13.47 -5.21
N ALA A 317 -20.05 13.41 -4.48
CA ALA A 317 -19.06 14.49 -4.46
C ALA A 317 -18.45 14.76 -5.86
N TYR A 318 -18.20 13.72 -6.67
CA TYR A 318 -17.74 13.89 -8.05
C TYR A 318 -18.83 14.43 -8.98
N ALA A 319 -20.09 14.07 -8.75
CA ALA A 319 -21.22 14.63 -9.50
C ALA A 319 -21.44 16.12 -9.18
N GLU A 320 -21.34 16.51 -7.91
CA GLU A 320 -21.39 17.92 -7.47
C GLU A 320 -20.23 18.75 -8.04
N ALA A 321 -19.05 18.14 -8.16
CA ALA A 321 -17.89 18.75 -8.81
C ALA A 321 -17.99 18.82 -10.35
N GLY A 322 -19.06 18.26 -10.94
CA GLY A 322 -19.30 18.27 -12.38
C GLY A 322 -18.39 17.35 -13.20
N CYS A 323 -17.77 16.35 -12.56
CA CYS A 323 -16.87 15.39 -13.22
C CYS A 323 -17.12 13.94 -12.78
N PRO A 324 -18.37 13.42 -12.85
CA PRO A 324 -18.71 12.07 -12.39
C PRO A 324 -17.87 10.96 -13.07
N GLU A 325 -17.41 11.18 -14.31
CA GLU A 325 -16.57 10.25 -15.07
C GLU A 325 -15.14 10.13 -14.53
N ARG A 326 -14.71 11.02 -13.62
CA ARG A 326 -13.38 11.02 -13.01
C ARG A 326 -13.29 10.20 -11.72
N PHE A 327 -14.36 9.49 -11.36
CA PHE A 327 -14.36 8.50 -10.28
C PHE A 327 -14.79 7.13 -10.79
N GLN A 328 -14.02 6.10 -10.47
CA GLN A 328 -14.37 4.72 -10.80
C GLN A 328 -13.97 3.74 -9.69
N VAL A 329 -14.83 2.75 -9.43
CA VAL A 329 -14.52 1.62 -8.56
C VAL A 329 -14.60 0.33 -9.37
N ARG A 330 -13.56 -0.49 -9.30
CA ARG A 330 -13.53 -1.84 -9.86
C ARG A 330 -13.55 -2.83 -8.70
N GLN A 331 -14.62 -3.63 -8.62
CA GLN A 331 -14.79 -4.72 -7.65
C GLN A 331 -14.81 -6.09 -8.35
N PRO A 332 -13.67 -6.57 -8.87
CA PRO A 332 -13.59 -7.92 -9.43
C PRO A 332 -13.82 -8.97 -8.34
N GLU A 333 -14.33 -10.14 -8.74
CA GLU A 333 -14.35 -11.32 -7.86
C GLU A 333 -12.91 -11.78 -7.57
N GLY A 334 -12.68 -12.32 -6.38
CA GLY A 334 -11.37 -12.82 -5.96
C GLY A 334 -10.73 -12.06 -4.78
N ASN A 335 -9.56 -12.58 -4.40
CA ASN A 335 -8.86 -12.24 -3.16
C ASN A 335 -7.82 -11.11 -3.38
N HIS A 336 -7.08 -10.80 -2.31
CA HIS A 336 -6.02 -9.79 -2.29
C HIS A 336 -4.89 -10.07 -3.31
N ALA A 337 -4.97 -9.49 -4.50
CA ALA A 337 -4.02 -9.74 -5.58
C ALA A 337 -3.90 -8.54 -6.54
N PHE A 338 -2.74 -8.42 -7.20
CA PHE A 338 -2.57 -7.51 -8.33
C PHE A 338 -2.41 -8.31 -9.62
N LEU A 339 -3.50 -8.45 -10.38
CA LEU A 339 -3.53 -9.23 -11.61
C LEU A 339 -3.14 -8.40 -12.84
N VAL A 340 -2.76 -9.06 -13.93
CA VAL A 340 -2.49 -8.41 -15.23
C VAL A 340 -3.71 -7.60 -15.68
N GLU A 341 -4.92 -8.14 -15.52
CA GLU A 341 -6.15 -7.42 -15.85
C GLU A 341 -6.30 -6.10 -15.06
N TYR A 342 -5.94 -6.10 -13.77
CA TYR A 342 -6.02 -4.90 -12.93
C TYR A 342 -4.98 -3.87 -13.39
N PHE A 343 -3.82 -4.35 -13.83
CA PHE A 343 -2.79 -3.52 -14.43
C PHE A 343 -3.28 -2.87 -15.74
N GLU A 344 -3.98 -3.60 -16.59
CA GLU A 344 -4.58 -3.05 -17.81
C GLU A 344 -5.57 -1.94 -17.50
N TRP A 345 -6.48 -2.15 -16.53
CA TRP A 345 -7.43 -1.10 -16.11
C TRP A 345 -6.71 0.14 -15.58
N MET A 346 -5.68 -0.05 -14.75
CA MET A 346 -4.87 1.05 -14.20
C MET A 346 -4.15 1.83 -15.31
N ALA A 347 -3.47 1.15 -16.22
CA ALA A 347 -2.74 1.79 -17.32
C ALA A 347 -3.70 2.56 -18.24
N ASP A 348 -4.86 1.97 -18.53
CA ASP A 348 -5.92 2.61 -19.31
C ASP A 348 -6.50 3.85 -18.63
N TRP A 349 -6.69 3.80 -17.31
CA TRP A 349 -7.15 4.95 -16.53
C TRP A 349 -6.19 6.14 -16.66
N PHE A 350 -4.89 5.93 -16.45
CA PHE A 350 -3.89 7.00 -16.63
C PHE A 350 -3.84 7.50 -18.07
N ARG A 351 -4.03 6.64 -19.06
CA ARG A 351 -4.07 7.02 -20.48
C ARG A 351 -5.32 7.83 -20.84
N LEU A 352 -6.48 7.54 -20.25
CA LEU A 352 -7.72 8.28 -20.48
C LEU A 352 -7.72 9.62 -19.76
N ALA A 353 -7.31 9.63 -18.49
CA ALA A 353 -7.10 10.86 -17.71
C ALA A 353 -6.15 11.82 -18.44
N SER A 354 -5.18 11.27 -19.17
CA SER A 354 -4.18 12.02 -19.93
C SER A 354 -4.73 12.82 -21.12
N ARG A 355 -5.99 12.60 -21.50
CA ARG A 355 -6.67 13.24 -22.63
C ARG A 355 -7.74 14.25 -22.21
N SER A 356 -8.09 14.29 -20.92
CA SER A 356 -9.10 15.16 -20.31
C SER A 356 -8.47 16.22 -19.41
#